data_AF-A0A966UTL2-F1
#
_entry.id   AF-A0A966UTL2-F1
#
_cell.length_a   1.000
_cell.length_b   1.000
_cell.length_c   1.000
_cell.angle_alpha   90.00
_cell.angle_beta   90.00
_cell.angle_gamma   90.00
#
_symmetry.space_group_name_H-M   'P 1'
#
loop_
_entity.id
_entity.type
_entity.pdbx_description
1 polymer ?
#
loop_
_entity_poly.entity_id
_entity_poly.type
_entity_poly.pdbx_seq_one_letter_code
_entity_poly.pdbx_strand_id
1 'polypeptide(L)'
;MDFNARGGTDLWLRNDGGGYAAYDNVSVTQIGSVAHALNYSSASGYSEITSALSGSGKVTVNAGAGGLTLWRANSYSGGTEVNGGTLYVAGAGTLGDAAGGITISNTGSTATLDLRNQQTRTGTISMIGQGARLTSGDGNGSLINNGSAFEMGGGQITVSLSGTGGLNVTGGGVINSSNSYTGATTISGTTGWYGTHTFYVVNANALGAASADLALSGGIVSLMNNTITRSGNLTISGGQVHTGTISKSGGDYDIQGGQIDAVLAGTSGLTKSGLNQAVLTSANTYSGTTAVNAGTLKVFSGGSIVSSSTVNNGGTLDVAGTAGNVQLNNGGTLKGSGTISALTVASGGTLAPGNSTGILNTGSTTFLGGGNYDWEIDTFGGGVVGTNWDSLNIAGDLTISANSGSQFIIDVISLLSSTDTAGLASNFSDGTNYSFAIATASGTISGYAANAFSINTSAFQNSFTGTWGTSLSNDGKSLNLTYTAATAIPEPTSSLLLLTSLGLLGLRRRFFRK
;
A
#
# COMPACT_ATOMS: atom_id res chain seq x y z
N MET A 1 49.03 -7.65 -31.24
CA MET A 1 50.08 -8.15 -30.33
C MET A 1 49.61 -9.49 -29.77
N ASP A 2 50.47 -10.50 -29.73
CA ASP A 2 50.14 -11.81 -29.16
C ASP A 2 50.48 -11.82 -27.67
N PHE A 3 49.45 -11.82 -26.81
CA PHE A 3 49.62 -11.91 -25.37
C PHE A 3 49.37 -13.35 -24.91
N ASN A 4 50.42 -14.17 -24.88
CA ASN A 4 50.36 -15.48 -24.22
C ASN A 4 50.83 -15.32 -22.77
N ALA A 5 49.90 -15.37 -21.82
CA ALA A 5 50.22 -15.44 -20.39
C ALA A 5 50.92 -16.78 -20.11
N ARG A 6 52.26 -16.78 -20.05
CA ARG A 6 53.03 -17.90 -19.51
C ARG A 6 53.06 -17.77 -17.99
N GLY A 7 52.10 -18.43 -17.32
CA GLY A 7 52.14 -18.71 -15.88
C GLY A 7 51.25 -17.79 -15.02
N GLY A 8 50.23 -18.37 -14.39
CA GLY A 8 49.73 -17.97 -13.06
C GLY A 8 49.11 -16.59 -12.83
N THR A 9 49.22 -15.61 -13.75
CA THR A 9 48.89 -14.20 -13.46
C THR A 9 47.77 -13.65 -14.33
N ASP A 10 47.10 -12.60 -13.85
CA ASP A 10 46.10 -11.83 -14.60
C ASP A 10 46.69 -11.19 -15.86
N LEU A 11 45.91 -11.14 -16.94
CA LEU A 11 46.22 -10.40 -18.15
C LEU A 11 45.64 -8.98 -18.04
N TRP A 12 46.47 -7.97 -18.21
CA TRP A 12 46.07 -6.56 -18.11
C TRP A 12 46.22 -5.84 -19.46
N LEU A 13 45.11 -5.25 -19.92
CA LEU A 13 45.06 -4.31 -21.03
C LEU A 13 44.85 -2.91 -20.43
N ARG A 14 45.93 -2.15 -20.30
CA ARG A 14 45.97 -0.84 -19.61
C ARG A 14 46.35 0.29 -20.58
N ASN A 15 45.82 1.47 -20.31
CA ASN A 15 46.13 2.70 -21.06
C ASN A 15 46.27 3.93 -20.13
N ASP A 16 46.51 3.71 -18.84
CA ASP A 16 46.91 4.72 -17.88
C ASP A 16 48.43 4.94 -17.97
N GLY A 17 48.85 6.20 -18.08
CA GLY A 17 50.23 6.65 -18.38
C GLY A 17 51.31 6.34 -17.33
N GLY A 18 51.31 5.15 -16.75
CA GLY A 18 52.33 4.64 -15.83
C GLY A 18 53.26 3.64 -16.50
N GLY A 19 54.38 4.11 -17.04
CA GLY A 19 55.61 3.33 -17.25
C GLY A 19 55.67 2.25 -18.35
N TYR A 20 54.53 1.76 -18.84
CA TYR A 20 54.47 0.87 -20.02
C TYR A 20 53.44 1.43 -21.01
N ALA A 21 53.84 1.50 -22.28
CA ALA A 21 53.24 2.38 -23.28
C ALA A 21 51.70 2.31 -23.36
N ALA A 22 51.10 3.48 -23.15
CA ALA A 22 49.71 3.81 -23.38
C ALA A 22 49.37 3.65 -24.88
N TYR A 23 48.33 2.88 -25.19
CA TYR A 23 47.80 2.77 -26.55
C TYR A 23 46.27 2.85 -26.52
N ASP A 24 45.73 3.97 -27.00
CA ASP A 24 44.34 4.05 -27.44
C ASP A 24 44.19 3.24 -28.75
N ASN A 25 43.06 2.55 -28.92
CA ASN A 25 42.72 1.81 -30.15
C ASN A 25 43.58 0.56 -30.43
N VAL A 26 43.76 -0.27 -29.41
CA VAL A 26 44.50 -1.55 -29.54
C VAL A 26 43.59 -2.64 -30.09
N SER A 27 44.03 -3.28 -31.18
CA SER A 27 43.45 -4.53 -31.67
C SER A 27 44.31 -5.73 -31.22
N VAL A 28 43.71 -6.61 -30.41
CA VAL A 28 44.34 -7.86 -29.95
C VAL A 28 43.80 -9.02 -30.76
N THR A 29 44.68 -9.59 -31.60
CA THR A 29 44.35 -10.62 -32.58
C THR A 29 44.49 -12.05 -32.06
N GLN A 30 45.19 -12.27 -30.94
CA GLN A 30 45.30 -13.60 -30.33
C GLN A 30 45.48 -13.54 -28.80
N ILE A 31 44.56 -14.19 -28.09
CA ILE A 31 44.67 -14.57 -26.67
C ILE A 31 44.30 -16.06 -26.60
N GLY A 32 45.20 -16.93 -26.15
CA GLY A 32 44.98 -18.37 -26.13
C GLY A 32 44.08 -18.88 -25.00
N SER A 33 44.22 -18.32 -23.79
CA SER A 33 43.45 -18.71 -22.60
C SER A 33 43.52 -17.62 -21.53
N VAL A 34 42.42 -17.42 -20.81
CA VAL A 34 42.25 -16.57 -19.62
C VAL A 34 42.17 -17.51 -18.42
N ALA A 35 43.32 -17.79 -17.78
CA ALA A 35 43.38 -18.72 -16.65
C ALA A 35 42.85 -18.13 -15.32
N HIS A 36 43.06 -16.82 -15.10
CA HIS A 36 42.70 -16.11 -13.85
C HIS A 36 41.75 -14.93 -14.11
N ALA A 37 42.24 -13.82 -14.67
CA ALA A 37 41.40 -12.74 -15.15
C ALA A 37 42.00 -12.03 -16.37
N LEU A 38 41.14 -11.48 -17.21
CA LEU A 38 41.46 -10.46 -18.21
C LEU A 38 40.90 -9.13 -17.71
N ASN A 39 41.78 -8.22 -17.30
CA ASN A 39 41.43 -6.90 -16.82
C ASN A 39 41.69 -5.86 -17.92
N TYR A 40 40.68 -5.10 -18.29
CA TYR A 40 40.77 -3.95 -19.19
C TYR A 40 40.54 -2.66 -18.41
N SER A 41 41.34 -1.63 -18.65
CA SER A 41 41.11 -0.28 -18.14
C SER A 41 41.68 0.76 -19.10
N SER A 42 40.88 1.75 -19.47
CA SER A 42 41.33 2.85 -20.34
C SER A 42 40.64 4.16 -19.98
N ALA A 43 41.43 5.24 -19.85
CA ALA A 43 40.91 6.58 -19.59
C ALA A 43 40.09 7.12 -20.78
N SER A 44 40.49 6.80 -22.02
CA SER A 44 39.84 7.17 -23.29
C SER A 44 39.91 6.03 -24.32
N GLY A 45 39.42 6.24 -25.56
CA GLY A 45 39.62 5.33 -26.70
C GLY A 45 38.89 3.98 -26.66
N TYR A 46 39.00 3.21 -27.74
CA TYR A 46 38.27 1.95 -27.93
C TYR A 46 39.19 0.81 -28.33
N SER A 47 39.38 -0.18 -27.46
CA SER A 47 40.14 -1.39 -27.80
C SER A 47 39.22 -2.51 -28.26
N GLU A 48 39.78 -3.48 -28.98
CA GLU A 48 39.05 -4.65 -29.45
C GLU A 48 39.86 -5.93 -29.28
N ILE A 49 39.14 -7.02 -29.01
CA ILE A 49 39.67 -8.38 -29.03
C ILE A 49 38.94 -9.13 -30.13
N THR A 50 39.70 -9.49 -31.17
CA THR A 50 39.18 -10.16 -32.38
C THR A 50 39.33 -11.68 -32.33
N SER A 51 39.97 -12.22 -31.27
CA SER A 51 40.09 -13.66 -30.98
C SER A 51 39.05 -14.15 -29.98
N ALA A 52 38.83 -15.47 -29.95
CA ALA A 52 37.98 -16.11 -28.96
C ALA A 52 38.77 -16.33 -27.66
N LEU A 53 38.16 -15.96 -26.53
CA LEU A 53 38.68 -16.15 -25.19
C LEU A 53 38.16 -17.47 -24.61
N SER A 54 39.00 -18.19 -23.88
CA SER A 54 38.67 -19.46 -23.21
C SER A 54 39.30 -19.51 -21.82
N GLY A 55 39.01 -20.52 -20.99
CA GLY A 55 39.67 -20.74 -19.69
C GLY A 55 38.78 -20.49 -18.47
N SER A 56 39.31 -20.70 -17.27
CA SER A 56 38.53 -20.59 -16.02
C SER A 56 38.31 -19.16 -15.54
N GLY A 57 39.03 -18.19 -16.11
CA GLY A 57 39.09 -16.84 -15.61
C GLY A 57 37.93 -15.94 -15.98
N LYS A 58 37.91 -14.74 -15.39
CA LYS A 58 36.90 -13.69 -15.59
C LYS A 58 37.36 -12.62 -16.58
N VAL A 59 36.45 -11.97 -17.29
CA VAL A 59 36.72 -10.72 -18.03
C VAL A 59 36.20 -9.52 -17.24
N THR A 60 37.05 -8.54 -16.95
CA THR A 60 36.72 -7.36 -16.14
C THR A 60 37.06 -6.09 -16.91
N VAL A 61 36.08 -5.23 -17.14
CA VAL A 61 36.25 -3.86 -17.65
C VAL A 61 36.21 -2.92 -16.45
N ASN A 62 37.34 -2.30 -16.12
CA ASN A 62 37.52 -1.44 -14.95
C ASN A 62 37.34 0.05 -15.29
N ALA A 63 37.48 0.90 -14.26
CA ALA A 63 37.25 2.35 -14.31
C ALA A 63 37.94 3.06 -15.50
N GLY A 64 37.24 4.06 -16.04
CA GLY A 64 37.65 4.86 -17.21
C GLY A 64 36.46 5.15 -18.13
N ALA A 65 36.63 6.03 -19.13
CA ALA A 65 35.59 6.34 -20.13
C ALA A 65 35.75 5.55 -21.44
N GLY A 66 36.85 4.81 -21.61
CA GLY A 66 37.12 4.03 -22.81
C GLY A 66 36.24 2.78 -22.95
N GLY A 67 36.28 2.16 -24.14
CA GLY A 67 35.48 0.97 -24.46
C GLY A 67 36.29 -0.25 -24.88
N LEU A 68 35.78 -1.46 -24.62
CA LEU A 68 36.31 -2.73 -25.08
C LEU A 68 35.29 -3.43 -25.97
N THR A 69 35.67 -3.88 -27.16
CA THR A 69 34.82 -4.72 -28.02
C THR A 69 35.28 -6.16 -28.02
N LEU A 70 34.37 -7.10 -27.75
CA LEU A 70 34.59 -8.53 -27.94
C LEU A 70 33.85 -8.99 -29.21
N TRP A 71 34.60 -9.49 -30.19
CA TRP A 71 34.04 -9.84 -31.50
C TRP A 71 33.61 -11.30 -31.64
N ARG A 72 34.29 -12.23 -30.96
CA ARG A 72 34.05 -13.67 -31.12
C ARG A 72 33.32 -14.27 -29.92
N ALA A 73 32.62 -15.38 -30.17
CA ALA A 73 32.10 -16.22 -29.11
C ALA A 73 33.23 -16.67 -28.18
N ASN A 74 33.01 -16.57 -26.88
CA ASN A 74 33.97 -16.80 -25.83
C ASN A 74 33.45 -17.94 -24.92
N SER A 75 34.37 -18.68 -24.31
CA SER A 75 34.09 -19.86 -23.48
C SER A 75 34.73 -19.77 -22.09
N TYR A 76 35.15 -18.56 -21.66
CA TYR A 76 35.66 -18.39 -20.31
C TYR A 76 34.55 -18.60 -19.27
N SER A 77 34.83 -19.31 -18.18
CA SER A 77 33.81 -19.71 -17.20
C SER A 77 33.71 -18.79 -15.99
N GLY A 78 34.69 -17.90 -15.76
CA GLY A 78 34.73 -17.03 -14.58
C GLY A 78 33.75 -15.84 -14.62
N GLY A 79 33.04 -15.65 -15.74
CA GLY A 79 32.04 -14.60 -15.93
C GLY A 79 32.60 -13.26 -16.42
N THR A 80 31.77 -12.22 -16.36
CA THR A 80 32.07 -10.88 -16.87
C THR A 80 31.73 -9.80 -15.84
N GLU A 81 32.62 -8.83 -15.66
CA GLU A 81 32.42 -7.66 -14.82
C GLU A 81 32.61 -6.38 -15.63
N VAL A 82 31.73 -5.41 -15.43
CA VAL A 82 31.86 -4.05 -15.96
C VAL A 82 31.76 -3.08 -14.79
N ASN A 83 32.91 -2.58 -14.35
CA ASN A 83 33.07 -1.63 -13.24
C ASN A 83 33.16 -0.17 -13.70
N GLY A 84 33.34 0.05 -15.00
CA GLY A 84 33.42 1.35 -15.65
C GLY A 84 33.50 1.22 -17.17
N GLY A 85 33.52 2.33 -17.89
CA GLY A 85 33.63 2.35 -19.36
C GLY A 85 32.47 1.65 -20.06
N THR A 86 32.73 1.17 -21.28
CA THR A 86 31.75 0.39 -22.06
C THR A 86 32.32 -0.94 -22.54
N LEU A 87 31.63 -2.04 -22.28
CA LEU A 87 31.88 -3.33 -22.92
C LEU A 87 30.89 -3.51 -24.07
N TYR A 88 31.40 -3.57 -25.31
CA TYR A 88 30.64 -3.85 -26.52
C TYR A 88 30.70 -5.33 -26.86
N VAL A 89 29.52 -5.90 -27.10
CA VAL A 89 29.30 -7.34 -27.27
C VAL A 89 28.81 -7.58 -28.69
N ALA A 90 29.74 -7.75 -29.64
CA ALA A 90 29.47 -7.64 -31.09
C ALA A 90 28.90 -8.92 -31.76
N GLY A 91 28.79 -10.03 -31.03
CA GLY A 91 28.26 -11.30 -31.53
C GLY A 91 27.60 -12.14 -30.43
N ALA A 92 26.93 -13.23 -30.77
CA ALA A 92 26.34 -14.15 -29.79
C ALA A 92 27.42 -14.93 -29.01
N GLY A 93 27.15 -15.30 -27.75
CA GLY A 93 28.04 -16.13 -26.93
C GLY A 93 29.36 -15.46 -26.55
N THR A 94 29.43 -14.14 -26.64
CA THR A 94 30.63 -13.32 -26.41
C THR A 94 30.89 -13.04 -24.92
N LEU A 95 29.92 -13.31 -24.04
CA LEU A 95 30.05 -13.14 -22.58
C LEU A 95 30.58 -14.37 -21.83
N GLY A 96 31.17 -15.34 -22.54
CA GLY A 96 31.70 -16.56 -21.93
C GLY A 96 30.63 -17.63 -21.72
N ASP A 97 30.97 -18.64 -20.92
CA ASP A 97 30.09 -19.75 -20.54
C ASP A 97 28.74 -19.23 -20.03
N ALA A 98 27.62 -19.83 -20.45
CA ALA A 98 26.25 -19.56 -19.99
C ALA A 98 26.11 -19.45 -18.46
N ALA A 99 26.89 -20.21 -17.69
CA ALA A 99 26.83 -20.27 -16.23
C ALA A 99 27.65 -19.17 -15.52
N GLY A 100 28.56 -18.48 -16.22
CA GLY A 100 29.35 -17.38 -15.66
C GLY A 100 28.48 -16.21 -15.16
N GLY A 101 28.84 -15.57 -14.05
CA GLY A 101 28.11 -14.39 -13.58
C GLY A 101 28.31 -13.17 -14.50
N ILE A 102 27.35 -12.26 -14.55
CA ILE A 102 27.49 -10.90 -15.09
C ILE A 102 27.28 -9.90 -13.95
N THR A 103 28.21 -8.97 -13.80
CA THR A 103 28.06 -7.85 -12.86
C THR A 103 28.36 -6.54 -13.58
N ILE A 104 27.41 -5.60 -13.54
CA ILE A 104 27.59 -4.23 -14.02
C ILE A 104 27.53 -3.34 -12.78
N SER A 105 28.69 -2.91 -12.29
CA SER A 105 28.81 -2.11 -11.08
C SER A 105 29.34 -0.74 -11.41
N ASN A 106 28.66 0.32 -10.99
CA ASN A 106 29.24 1.64 -11.02
C ASN A 106 29.88 1.96 -9.65
N THR A 107 31.22 2.03 -9.60
CA THR A 107 31.97 2.55 -8.44
C THR A 107 32.59 3.93 -8.69
N GLY A 108 32.24 4.62 -9.78
CA GLY A 108 32.71 5.95 -10.19
C GLY A 108 31.82 6.64 -11.25
N SER A 109 32.17 6.51 -12.54
CA SER A 109 31.41 7.04 -13.70
C SER A 109 30.42 5.99 -14.26
N THR A 110 29.91 6.12 -15.48
CA THR A 110 29.02 5.10 -16.04
C THR A 110 29.73 3.77 -16.33
N ALA A 111 29.11 2.65 -15.98
CA ALA A 111 29.52 1.31 -16.36
C ALA A 111 28.46 0.74 -17.33
N THR A 112 28.85 0.51 -18.59
CA THR A 112 27.91 0.14 -19.65
C THR A 112 28.24 -1.22 -20.23
N LEU A 113 27.28 -2.14 -20.19
CA LEU A 113 27.27 -3.33 -21.03
C LEU A 113 26.36 -3.06 -22.23
N ASP A 114 26.95 -2.98 -23.42
CA ASP A 114 26.26 -2.74 -24.69
C ASP A 114 26.15 -4.05 -25.49
N LEU A 115 24.95 -4.63 -25.47
CA LEU A 115 24.60 -5.82 -26.22
C LEU A 115 24.24 -5.44 -27.66
N ARG A 116 25.06 -5.87 -28.63
CA ARG A 116 24.80 -5.72 -30.06
C ARG A 116 24.29 -7.00 -30.72
N ASN A 117 24.00 -8.01 -29.90
CA ASN A 117 23.40 -9.28 -30.30
C ASN A 117 22.73 -9.95 -29.09
N GLN A 118 21.98 -11.03 -29.32
CA GLN A 118 21.36 -11.80 -28.26
C GLN A 118 22.40 -12.57 -27.42
N GLN A 119 22.27 -12.50 -26.09
CA GLN A 119 23.02 -13.32 -25.15
C GLN A 119 22.08 -14.23 -24.37
N THR A 120 22.47 -15.50 -24.19
CA THR A 120 21.74 -16.45 -23.32
C THR A 120 22.56 -16.76 -22.09
N ARG A 121 21.95 -16.60 -20.91
CA ARG A 121 22.60 -16.70 -19.60
C ARG A 121 21.82 -17.64 -18.67
N THR A 122 22.55 -18.28 -17.78
CA THR A 122 22.04 -19.11 -16.67
C THR A 122 22.71 -18.77 -15.34
N GLY A 123 23.89 -18.13 -15.38
CA GLY A 123 24.53 -17.54 -14.21
C GLY A 123 23.81 -16.31 -13.68
N THR A 124 24.24 -15.82 -12.52
CA THR A 124 23.69 -14.62 -11.89
C THR A 124 23.94 -13.38 -12.75
N ILE A 125 22.99 -12.44 -12.75
CA ILE A 125 23.12 -11.15 -13.44
C ILE A 125 22.78 -10.06 -12.43
N SER A 126 23.70 -9.12 -12.21
CA SER A 126 23.51 -8.05 -11.24
C SER A 126 23.92 -6.69 -11.78
N MET A 127 23.09 -5.68 -11.52
CA MET A 127 23.39 -4.27 -11.71
C MET A 127 23.48 -3.57 -10.37
N ILE A 128 24.57 -2.84 -10.14
CA ILE A 128 24.86 -2.16 -8.87
C ILE A 128 25.16 -0.69 -9.16
N GLY A 129 24.41 0.21 -8.51
CA GLY A 129 24.62 1.65 -8.59
C GLY A 129 23.90 2.33 -9.77
N GLN A 130 23.57 3.61 -9.59
CA GLN A 130 22.69 4.36 -10.50
C GLN A 130 23.27 4.64 -11.89
N GLY A 131 24.58 4.49 -12.08
CA GLY A 131 25.20 4.65 -13.41
C GLY A 131 25.53 3.34 -14.12
N ALA A 132 25.10 2.19 -13.58
CA ALA A 132 25.11 0.93 -14.32
C ALA A 132 24.12 1.01 -15.50
N ARG A 133 24.52 0.55 -16.68
CA ARG A 133 23.69 0.55 -17.89
C ARG A 133 23.79 -0.78 -18.59
N LEU A 134 22.64 -1.37 -18.88
CA LEU A 134 22.49 -2.51 -19.77
C LEU A 134 21.69 -2.05 -20.99
N THR A 135 22.37 -1.93 -22.13
CA THR A 135 21.84 -1.28 -23.31
C THR A 135 22.04 -2.11 -24.58
N SER A 136 21.39 -1.67 -25.65
CA SER A 136 21.75 -2.03 -27.02
C SER A 136 21.87 -0.75 -27.83
N GLY A 137 23.10 -0.32 -28.08
CA GLY A 137 23.40 0.92 -28.80
C GLY A 137 23.00 0.89 -30.27
N ASP A 138 22.92 -0.30 -30.86
CA ASP A 138 22.55 -0.53 -32.26
C ASP A 138 21.13 -1.09 -32.44
N GLY A 139 20.41 -1.37 -31.34
CA GLY A 139 19.05 -1.91 -31.33
C GLY A 139 18.94 -3.42 -31.61
N ASN A 140 20.05 -4.14 -31.79
CA ASN A 140 20.04 -5.57 -32.14
C ASN A 140 20.21 -6.50 -30.92
N GLY A 141 20.41 -5.93 -29.73
CA GLY A 141 20.68 -6.66 -28.50
C GLY A 141 19.43 -7.21 -27.82
N SER A 142 19.58 -8.39 -27.22
CA SER A 142 18.60 -8.98 -26.31
C SER A 142 19.29 -9.84 -25.27
N LEU A 143 18.67 -10.03 -24.11
CA LEU A 143 19.17 -10.90 -23.05
C LEU A 143 18.11 -11.95 -22.71
N ILE A 144 18.46 -13.22 -22.91
CA ILE A 144 17.71 -14.38 -22.41
C ILE A 144 18.34 -14.80 -21.10
N ASN A 145 17.63 -14.63 -20.00
CA ASN A 145 18.03 -15.12 -18.68
C ASN A 145 17.19 -16.35 -18.31
N ASN A 146 17.81 -17.52 -18.33
CA ASN A 146 17.23 -18.79 -17.89
C ASN A 146 17.77 -19.23 -16.51
N GLY A 147 18.47 -18.34 -15.81
CA GLY A 147 19.00 -18.55 -14.47
C GLY A 147 18.07 -18.07 -13.37
N SER A 148 18.67 -17.62 -12.26
CA SER A 148 17.96 -16.91 -11.18
C SER A 148 17.41 -15.56 -11.65
N ALA A 149 16.70 -14.85 -10.76
CA ALA A 149 16.26 -13.48 -11.04
C ALA A 149 17.45 -12.56 -11.40
N PHE A 150 17.18 -11.60 -12.28
CA PHE A 150 18.05 -10.48 -12.56
C PHE A 150 18.03 -9.53 -11.36
N GLU A 151 19.18 -9.26 -10.76
CA GLU A 151 19.30 -8.42 -9.57
C GLU A 151 19.58 -6.96 -9.96
N MET A 152 18.57 -6.09 -9.90
CA MET A 152 18.67 -4.67 -10.22
C MET A 152 18.75 -3.82 -8.93
N GLY A 153 19.98 -3.55 -8.49
CA GLY A 153 20.28 -2.60 -7.42
C GLY A 153 20.33 -1.14 -7.87
N GLY A 154 20.04 -0.84 -9.14
CA GLY A 154 20.05 0.50 -9.70
C GLY A 154 20.35 0.53 -11.20
N GLY A 155 20.38 1.73 -11.78
CA GLY A 155 20.83 1.95 -13.15
C GLY A 155 19.72 1.97 -14.21
N GLN A 156 20.09 1.70 -15.46
CA GLN A 156 19.18 1.72 -16.61
C GLN A 156 19.25 0.43 -17.44
N ILE A 157 18.08 -0.13 -17.74
CA ILE A 157 17.90 -1.24 -18.66
C ILE A 157 17.11 -0.75 -19.88
N THR A 158 17.70 -0.84 -21.07
CA THR A 158 17.05 -0.54 -22.36
C THR A 158 17.07 -1.72 -23.33
N VAL A 159 17.70 -2.83 -22.95
CA VAL A 159 17.69 -4.08 -23.71
C VAL A 159 16.47 -4.93 -23.35
N SER A 160 15.93 -5.67 -24.32
CA SER A 160 14.84 -6.62 -24.06
C SER A 160 15.33 -7.80 -23.22
N LEU A 161 14.54 -8.15 -22.20
CA LEU A 161 14.77 -9.27 -21.29
C LEU A 161 13.72 -10.35 -21.54
N SER A 162 14.16 -11.60 -21.64
CA SER A 162 13.30 -12.79 -21.81
C SER A 162 13.89 -14.00 -21.09
N GLY A 163 13.20 -15.15 -21.14
CA GLY A 163 13.62 -16.38 -20.46
C GLY A 163 12.85 -16.65 -19.16
N THR A 164 13.29 -17.67 -18.41
CA THR A 164 12.59 -18.13 -17.21
C THR A 164 12.93 -17.36 -15.93
N GLY A 165 14.06 -16.63 -15.92
CA GLY A 165 14.47 -15.81 -14.78
C GLY A 165 13.54 -14.62 -14.54
N GLY A 166 13.38 -14.22 -13.28
CA GLY A 166 12.61 -13.04 -12.89
C GLY A 166 13.40 -11.74 -12.91
N LEU A 167 12.85 -10.70 -12.30
CA LEU A 167 13.50 -9.41 -12.04
C LEU A 167 13.33 -9.03 -10.57
N ASN A 168 14.42 -8.82 -9.85
CA ASN A 168 14.41 -8.33 -8.48
C ASN A 168 14.96 -6.90 -8.43
N VAL A 169 14.19 -5.96 -7.89
CA VAL A 169 14.54 -4.54 -7.80
C VAL A 169 14.69 -4.14 -6.34
N THR A 170 15.87 -3.60 -6.01
CA THR A 170 16.24 -3.23 -4.63
C THR A 170 16.73 -1.78 -4.47
N GLY A 171 17.21 -1.14 -5.54
CA GLY A 171 17.78 0.23 -5.47
C GLY A 171 17.13 1.26 -6.40
N GLY A 172 16.00 0.93 -7.05
CA GLY A 172 15.35 1.79 -8.04
C GLY A 172 15.99 1.69 -9.43
N GLY A 173 15.88 2.75 -10.23
CA GLY A 173 16.46 2.80 -11.59
C GLY A 173 15.40 2.94 -12.68
N VAL A 174 15.76 2.63 -13.92
CA VAL A 174 14.89 2.79 -15.09
C VAL A 174 14.86 1.49 -15.88
N ILE A 175 13.65 1.03 -16.21
CA ILE A 175 13.45 0.00 -17.22
C ILE A 175 12.64 0.59 -18.38
N ASN A 176 13.26 0.61 -19.55
CA ASN A 176 12.69 1.18 -20.78
C ASN A 176 12.85 0.19 -21.94
N SER A 177 12.44 -1.05 -21.70
CA SER A 177 12.41 -2.11 -22.68
C SER A 177 11.09 -2.86 -22.58
N SER A 178 10.67 -3.47 -23.69
CA SER A 178 9.57 -4.44 -23.69
C SER A 178 10.14 -5.81 -23.33
N ASN A 179 9.62 -6.45 -22.28
CA ASN A 179 10.18 -7.65 -21.71
C ASN A 179 9.16 -8.80 -21.71
N SER A 180 9.64 -10.03 -21.84
CA SER A 180 8.82 -11.24 -21.98
C SER A 180 9.26 -12.39 -21.06
N TYR A 181 10.11 -12.11 -20.08
CA TYR A 181 10.49 -13.12 -19.09
C TYR A 181 9.29 -13.61 -18.29
N THR A 182 9.33 -14.86 -17.86
CA THR A 182 8.21 -15.54 -17.20
C THR A 182 8.39 -15.68 -15.69
N GLY A 183 9.60 -15.45 -15.17
CA GLY A 183 9.85 -15.41 -13.73
C GLY A 183 9.23 -14.18 -13.08
N ALA A 184 9.01 -14.26 -11.76
CA ALA A 184 8.35 -13.19 -11.01
C ALA A 184 9.17 -11.88 -11.02
N THR A 185 8.46 -10.75 -10.94
CA THR A 185 9.05 -9.44 -10.65
C THR A 185 8.86 -9.12 -9.17
N THR A 186 9.94 -8.87 -8.44
CA THR A 186 9.91 -8.46 -7.04
C THR A 186 10.51 -7.06 -6.89
N ILE A 187 9.83 -6.18 -6.16
CA ILE A 187 10.29 -4.81 -5.88
C ILE A 187 10.23 -4.64 -4.36
N SER A 188 11.38 -4.81 -3.71
CA SER A 188 11.43 -4.94 -2.25
C SER A 188 11.98 -3.71 -1.54
N GLY A 189 12.65 -2.84 -2.29
CA GLY A 189 13.14 -1.55 -1.85
C GLY A 189 13.54 -0.72 -3.05
N THR A 190 13.59 0.59 -2.84
CA THR A 190 14.29 1.50 -3.74
C THR A 190 15.23 2.38 -2.93
N THR A 191 15.70 1.89 -1.78
CA THR A 191 16.61 2.63 -0.91
C THR A 191 18.02 2.39 -1.39
N GLY A 192 18.74 3.45 -1.74
CA GLY A 192 20.16 3.40 -2.09
C GLY A 192 20.99 4.25 -1.14
N TRP A 193 22.29 4.35 -1.42
CA TRP A 193 23.26 5.10 -0.60
C TRP A 193 22.88 6.59 -0.39
N TYR A 194 22.08 7.16 -1.31
CA TYR A 194 21.62 8.55 -1.29
C TYR A 194 20.14 8.74 -0.92
N GLY A 195 19.50 7.72 -0.32
CA GLY A 195 18.10 7.78 0.10
C GLY A 195 17.15 6.98 -0.81
N THR A 196 15.87 7.33 -0.77
CA THR A 196 14.82 6.67 -1.57
C THR A 196 14.94 7.09 -3.03
N HIS A 197 15.28 6.14 -3.88
CA HIS A 197 15.25 6.24 -5.34
C HIS A 197 13.87 5.82 -5.85
N THR A 198 13.53 6.20 -7.07
CA THR A 198 12.32 5.71 -7.75
C THR A 198 12.70 4.66 -8.78
N PHE A 199 11.90 3.61 -8.90
CA PHE A 199 11.94 2.72 -10.04
C PHE A 199 10.97 3.22 -11.12
N TYR A 200 11.50 3.59 -12.28
CA TYR A 200 10.73 4.12 -13.40
C TYR A 200 10.46 3.03 -14.43
N VAL A 201 9.18 2.73 -14.62
CA VAL A 201 8.66 1.78 -15.59
C VAL A 201 8.20 2.56 -16.81
N VAL A 202 9.09 2.72 -17.80
CA VAL A 202 8.86 3.62 -18.94
C VAL A 202 8.07 2.93 -20.07
N ASN A 203 8.06 1.60 -20.10
CA ASN A 203 7.37 0.79 -21.10
C ASN A 203 6.25 -0.07 -20.46
N ALA A 204 5.09 -0.16 -21.11
CA ALA A 204 3.93 -0.93 -20.65
C ALA A 204 4.22 -2.42 -20.41
N ASN A 205 5.17 -3.00 -21.14
CA ASN A 205 5.57 -4.41 -21.04
C ASN A 205 6.90 -4.58 -20.29
N ALA A 206 7.36 -3.59 -19.52
CA ALA A 206 8.68 -3.67 -18.91
C ALA A 206 8.79 -4.71 -17.79
N LEU A 207 7.68 -5.03 -17.12
CA LEU A 207 7.67 -5.93 -15.96
C LEU A 207 7.43 -7.41 -16.34
N GLY A 208 7.91 -7.82 -17.52
CA GLY A 208 7.81 -9.19 -18.01
C GLY A 208 6.40 -9.58 -18.47
N ALA A 209 6.23 -10.88 -18.73
CA ALA A 209 4.97 -11.45 -19.18
C ALA A 209 3.82 -11.13 -18.21
N ALA A 210 2.62 -10.86 -18.74
CA ALA A 210 1.46 -10.52 -17.91
C ALA A 210 1.08 -11.62 -16.91
N SER A 211 1.38 -12.89 -17.25
CA SER A 211 1.14 -14.06 -16.39
C SER A 211 2.17 -14.25 -15.28
N ALA A 212 3.29 -13.52 -15.31
CA ALA A 212 4.27 -13.57 -14.25
C ALA A 212 3.76 -12.82 -13.01
N ASP A 213 4.15 -13.32 -11.83
CA ASP A 213 3.79 -12.70 -10.57
C ASP A 213 4.53 -11.37 -10.38
N LEU A 214 3.86 -10.41 -9.75
CA LEU A 214 4.40 -9.10 -9.41
C LEU A 214 4.20 -8.85 -7.91
N ALA A 215 5.29 -8.70 -7.16
CA ALA A 215 5.26 -8.44 -5.73
C ALA A 215 6.00 -7.13 -5.39
N LEU A 216 5.31 -6.22 -4.70
CA LEU A 216 5.85 -4.95 -4.23
C LEU A 216 5.79 -4.92 -2.71
N SER A 217 6.93 -4.81 -2.04
CA SER A 217 6.99 -4.73 -0.57
C SER A 217 7.61 -3.42 -0.05
N GLY A 218 8.17 -2.59 -0.93
CA GLY A 218 8.81 -1.33 -0.54
C GLY A 218 9.22 -0.44 -1.72
N GLY A 219 9.71 0.75 -1.39
CA GLY A 219 10.20 1.73 -2.37
C GLY A 219 9.10 2.49 -3.13
N ILE A 220 9.49 3.30 -4.11
CA ILE A 220 8.59 4.06 -4.99
C ILE A 220 8.70 3.50 -6.40
N VAL A 221 7.58 3.07 -6.98
CA VAL A 221 7.47 2.61 -8.37
C VAL A 221 6.64 3.62 -9.15
N SER A 222 7.24 4.30 -10.12
CA SER A 222 6.52 5.15 -11.06
C SER A 222 6.21 4.38 -12.33
N LEU A 223 4.93 4.23 -12.67
CA LEU A 223 4.50 3.61 -13.93
C LEU A 223 4.64 4.56 -15.13
N MET A 224 5.07 5.81 -14.91
CA MET A 224 5.26 6.81 -15.96
C MET A 224 4.01 7.00 -16.83
N ASN A 225 2.82 6.92 -16.21
CA ASN A 225 1.51 6.97 -16.88
C ASN A 225 1.21 5.80 -17.84
N ASN A 226 1.99 4.72 -17.84
CA ASN A 226 1.68 3.52 -18.60
C ASN A 226 0.56 2.71 -17.96
N THR A 227 -0.09 1.89 -18.79
CA THR A 227 -0.96 0.80 -18.32
C THR A 227 -0.16 -0.51 -18.28
N ILE A 228 -0.03 -1.09 -17.10
CA ILE A 228 0.61 -2.40 -16.89
C ILE A 228 -0.48 -3.46 -16.75
N THR A 229 -0.56 -4.40 -17.69
CA THR A 229 -1.56 -5.48 -17.67
C THR A 229 -1.02 -6.72 -16.98
N ARG A 230 -1.69 -7.21 -15.93
CA ARG A 230 -1.31 -8.42 -15.18
C ARG A 230 -2.45 -9.45 -15.15
N SER A 231 -2.10 -10.72 -15.29
CA SER A 231 -2.98 -11.89 -15.03
C SER A 231 -2.41 -12.82 -13.97
N GLY A 232 -1.09 -12.77 -13.71
CA GLY A 232 -0.45 -13.43 -12.57
C GLY A 232 -0.85 -12.82 -11.22
N ASN A 233 -0.29 -13.36 -10.14
CA ASN A 233 -0.54 -12.83 -8.80
C ASN A 233 0.05 -11.42 -8.68
N LEU A 234 -0.67 -10.55 -7.98
CA LEU A 234 -0.21 -9.20 -7.69
C LEU A 234 -0.38 -8.92 -6.20
N THR A 235 0.75 -8.78 -5.51
CA THR A 235 0.77 -8.45 -4.08
C THR A 235 1.45 -7.10 -3.87
N ILE A 236 0.81 -6.20 -3.13
CA ILE A 236 1.40 -4.93 -2.68
C ILE A 236 1.37 -4.90 -1.16
N SER A 237 2.48 -5.23 -0.51
CA SER A 237 2.61 -5.24 0.97
C SER A 237 3.22 -3.98 1.57
N GLY A 238 3.78 -3.11 0.72
CA GLY A 238 4.32 -1.82 1.13
C GLY A 238 4.83 -1.01 -0.05
N GLY A 239 5.43 0.14 0.27
CA GLY A 239 5.93 1.10 -0.74
C GLY A 239 4.83 1.98 -1.34
N GLN A 240 5.17 2.61 -2.47
CA GLN A 240 4.29 3.49 -3.22
C GLN A 240 4.23 3.06 -4.68
N VAL A 241 3.03 2.93 -5.24
CA VAL A 241 2.79 2.77 -6.68
C VAL A 241 2.23 4.07 -7.22
N HIS A 242 3.04 4.77 -7.99
CA HIS A 242 2.78 6.13 -8.43
C HIS A 242 2.46 6.19 -9.93
N THR A 243 1.44 6.98 -10.30
CA THR A 243 1.00 7.25 -11.68
C THR A 243 0.54 6.03 -12.49
N GLY A 244 -0.09 6.29 -13.63
CA GLY A 244 -0.49 5.24 -14.59
C GLY A 244 -1.59 4.33 -14.07
N THR A 245 -1.62 3.12 -14.61
CA THR A 245 -2.67 2.14 -14.35
C THR A 245 -2.09 0.75 -14.22
N ILE A 246 -2.53 0.00 -13.22
CA ILE A 246 -2.37 -1.46 -13.21
C ILE A 246 -3.73 -2.05 -13.58
N SER A 247 -3.82 -2.72 -14.73
CA SER A 247 -5.04 -3.39 -15.18
C SER A 247 -4.91 -4.89 -14.95
N LYS A 248 -5.74 -5.44 -14.05
CA LYS A 248 -5.65 -6.84 -13.63
C LYS A 248 -6.84 -7.68 -14.10
N SER A 249 -6.53 -8.92 -14.45
CA SER A 249 -7.48 -9.99 -14.74
C SER A 249 -7.09 -11.25 -13.95
N GLY A 250 -7.98 -12.24 -13.90
CA GLY A 250 -7.78 -13.45 -13.09
C GLY A 250 -8.08 -13.18 -11.62
N GLY A 251 -7.22 -13.68 -10.71
CA GLY A 251 -7.38 -13.47 -9.27
C GLY A 251 -7.34 -11.98 -8.86
N ASP A 252 -7.76 -11.68 -7.64
CA ASP A 252 -7.85 -10.32 -7.10
C ASP A 252 -6.49 -9.65 -6.92
N TYR A 253 -6.49 -8.32 -6.82
CA TYR A 253 -5.38 -7.57 -6.22
C TYR A 253 -5.24 -8.00 -4.76
N ASP A 254 -4.06 -8.45 -4.35
CA ASP A 254 -3.76 -8.67 -2.93
C ASP A 254 -3.04 -7.44 -2.37
N ILE A 255 -3.80 -6.55 -1.76
CA ILE A 255 -3.28 -5.33 -1.16
C ILE A 255 -3.07 -5.60 0.33
N GLN A 256 -1.83 -5.54 0.78
CA GLN A 256 -1.42 -5.79 2.16
C GLN A 256 -1.01 -4.51 2.90
N GLY A 257 -0.53 -3.50 2.16
CA GLY A 257 -0.14 -2.19 2.69
C GLY A 257 0.32 -1.24 1.59
N GLY A 258 0.83 -0.07 1.98
CA GLY A 258 1.45 0.91 1.06
C GLY A 258 0.47 1.96 0.50
N GLN A 259 0.99 2.86 -0.33
CA GLN A 259 0.23 3.94 -0.97
C GLN A 259 0.09 3.68 -2.48
N ILE A 260 -1.13 3.72 -2.99
CA ILE A 260 -1.43 3.45 -4.40
C ILE A 260 -2.05 4.71 -5.00
N ASP A 261 -1.23 5.43 -5.78
CA ASP A 261 -1.65 6.56 -6.60
C ASP A 261 -1.87 6.19 -8.07
N ALA A 262 -1.46 4.99 -8.49
CA ALA A 262 -1.87 4.43 -9.76
C ALA A 262 -3.37 4.09 -9.74
N VAL A 263 -4.02 4.13 -10.91
CA VAL A 263 -5.38 3.60 -11.06
C VAL A 263 -5.32 2.07 -11.05
N LEU A 264 -6.09 1.43 -10.16
CA LEU A 264 -6.36 0.00 -10.24
C LEU A 264 -7.58 -0.22 -11.17
N ALA A 265 -7.44 -1.07 -12.18
CA ALA A 265 -8.43 -1.26 -13.25
C ALA A 265 -8.58 -2.74 -13.65
N GLY A 266 -9.54 -3.04 -14.53
CA GLY A 266 -9.74 -4.41 -15.04
C GLY A 266 -10.84 -5.18 -14.29
N THR A 267 -10.92 -6.49 -14.52
CA THR A 267 -12.07 -7.30 -14.07
C THR A 267 -11.88 -7.94 -12.70
N SER A 268 -10.66 -8.00 -12.20
CA SER A 268 -10.35 -8.57 -10.88
C SER A 268 -10.88 -7.69 -9.75
N GLY A 269 -11.19 -8.31 -8.61
CA GLY A 269 -11.54 -7.60 -7.38
C GLY A 269 -10.30 -7.18 -6.58
N LEU A 270 -10.53 -6.61 -5.41
CA LEU A 270 -9.47 -6.20 -4.48
C LEU A 270 -9.66 -6.94 -3.15
N THR A 271 -8.66 -7.68 -2.72
CA THR A 271 -8.57 -8.22 -1.36
C THR A 271 -7.58 -7.37 -0.56
N LYS A 272 -8.06 -6.68 0.48
CA LYS A 272 -7.22 -6.10 1.52
C LYS A 272 -6.93 -7.19 2.56
N SER A 273 -5.71 -7.72 2.52
CA SER A 273 -5.18 -8.65 3.51
C SER A 273 -4.07 -7.98 4.32
N GLY A 274 -3.41 -8.68 5.25
CA GLY A 274 -2.33 -8.12 6.07
C GLY A 274 -2.77 -7.01 7.05
N LEU A 275 -1.93 -6.74 8.06
CA LEU A 275 -2.26 -5.80 9.14
C LEU A 275 -1.92 -4.34 8.81
N ASN A 276 -1.04 -4.10 7.84
CA ASN A 276 -0.62 -2.74 7.48
C ASN A 276 -1.75 -1.95 6.84
N GLN A 277 -1.72 -0.63 7.00
CA GLN A 277 -2.62 0.27 6.26
C GLN A 277 -2.24 0.28 4.77
N ALA A 278 -3.25 0.19 3.92
CA ALA A 278 -3.14 0.49 2.50
C ALA A 278 -3.96 1.74 2.17
N VAL A 279 -3.44 2.61 1.31
CA VAL A 279 -4.06 3.90 0.97
C VAL A 279 -4.30 3.96 -0.54
N LEU A 280 -5.55 4.12 -0.94
CA LEU A 280 -5.96 4.41 -2.31
C LEU A 280 -6.16 5.92 -2.47
N THR A 281 -5.37 6.56 -3.33
CA THR A 281 -5.44 8.02 -3.54
C THR A 281 -6.06 8.42 -4.88
N SER A 282 -6.16 7.45 -5.82
CA SER A 282 -6.72 7.65 -7.16
C SER A 282 -8.09 7.01 -7.34
N ALA A 283 -8.84 7.49 -8.33
CA ALA A 283 -10.13 6.93 -8.72
C ALA A 283 -9.95 5.57 -9.41
N ASN A 284 -10.24 4.49 -8.70
CA ASN A 284 -10.05 3.13 -9.21
C ASN A 284 -11.26 2.68 -10.03
N THR A 285 -11.01 1.88 -11.06
CA THR A 285 -12.02 1.48 -12.06
C THR A 285 -12.13 -0.04 -12.23
N TYR A 286 -11.52 -0.82 -11.35
CA TYR A 286 -11.72 -2.27 -11.33
C TYR A 286 -13.19 -2.61 -11.04
N SER A 287 -13.70 -3.66 -11.67
CA SER A 287 -15.12 -4.04 -11.59
C SER A 287 -15.41 -5.19 -10.63
N GLY A 288 -14.40 -5.97 -10.24
CA GLY A 288 -14.56 -7.02 -9.23
C GLY A 288 -14.80 -6.43 -7.83
N THR A 289 -15.38 -7.22 -6.93
CA THR A 289 -15.73 -6.78 -5.57
C THR A 289 -14.50 -6.51 -4.71
N THR A 290 -14.67 -5.70 -3.66
CA THR A 290 -13.63 -5.45 -2.66
C THR A 290 -13.91 -6.23 -1.38
N ALA A 291 -12.94 -7.00 -0.89
CA ALA A 291 -12.99 -7.68 0.40
C ALA A 291 -11.93 -7.10 1.34
N VAL A 292 -12.36 -6.52 2.47
CA VAL A 292 -11.46 -6.00 3.50
C VAL A 292 -11.40 -7.01 4.64
N ASN A 293 -10.35 -7.84 4.63
CA ASN A 293 -10.21 -9.00 5.51
C ASN A 293 -9.27 -8.76 6.69
N ALA A 294 -8.39 -7.76 6.63
CA ALA A 294 -7.47 -7.41 7.71
C ALA A 294 -6.93 -5.98 7.58
N GLY A 295 -6.58 -5.37 8.70
CA GLY A 295 -5.98 -4.03 8.75
C GLY A 295 -6.89 -2.96 8.16
N THR A 296 -6.31 -1.83 7.75
CA THR A 296 -7.10 -0.69 7.24
C THR A 296 -6.90 -0.49 5.74
N LEU A 297 -8.00 -0.49 4.98
CA LEU A 297 -8.04 0.08 3.63
C LEU A 297 -8.55 1.52 3.73
N LYS A 298 -7.69 2.48 3.46
CA LYS A 298 -8.03 3.91 3.44
C LYS A 298 -8.31 4.35 2.00
N VAL A 299 -9.48 4.91 1.77
CA VAL A 299 -9.84 5.58 0.52
C VAL A 299 -9.70 7.08 0.76
N PHE A 300 -8.60 7.67 0.27
CA PHE A 300 -8.32 9.10 0.45
C PHE A 300 -9.32 9.97 -0.34
N SER A 301 -9.32 11.29 -0.14
CA SER A 301 -10.32 12.19 -0.74
C SER A 301 -10.38 12.16 -2.27
N GLY A 302 -9.25 11.92 -2.95
CA GLY A 302 -9.19 11.69 -4.40
C GLY A 302 -9.41 10.24 -4.84
N GLY A 303 -9.49 9.32 -3.87
CA GLY A 303 -9.64 7.89 -4.08
C GLY A 303 -11.08 7.46 -4.31
N SER A 304 -11.26 6.39 -5.09
CA SER A 304 -12.56 5.73 -5.19
C SER A 304 -12.47 4.21 -5.22
N ILE A 305 -13.54 3.57 -4.75
CA ILE A 305 -13.86 2.15 -5.02
C ILE A 305 -15.20 2.13 -5.73
N VAL A 306 -15.25 1.69 -6.99
CA VAL A 306 -16.50 1.73 -7.78
C VAL A 306 -17.41 0.55 -7.45
N SER A 307 -16.84 -0.63 -7.19
CA SER A 307 -17.59 -1.86 -6.90
C SER A 307 -18.03 -1.96 -5.44
N SER A 308 -18.84 -2.98 -5.13
CA SER A 308 -19.27 -3.25 -3.76
C SER A 308 -18.12 -3.75 -2.89
N SER A 309 -18.10 -3.31 -1.64
CA SER A 309 -17.15 -3.71 -0.60
C SER A 309 -17.82 -4.55 0.49
N THR A 310 -17.14 -5.60 0.93
CA THR A 310 -17.45 -6.36 2.14
C THR A 310 -16.32 -6.18 3.15
N VAL A 311 -16.67 -5.76 4.36
CA VAL A 311 -15.71 -5.60 5.47
C VAL A 311 -15.90 -6.74 6.45
N ASN A 312 -14.87 -7.58 6.59
CA ASN A 312 -14.89 -8.80 7.39
C ASN A 312 -14.13 -8.60 8.71
N ASN A 313 -14.16 -9.64 9.56
CA ASN A 313 -13.52 -9.63 10.86
C ASN A 313 -12.05 -9.17 10.82
N GLY A 314 -11.72 -8.11 11.57
CA GLY A 314 -10.38 -7.53 11.64
C GLY A 314 -10.05 -6.56 10.49
N GLY A 315 -10.99 -6.33 9.57
CA GLY A 315 -10.90 -5.35 8.50
C GLY A 315 -11.52 -4.00 8.89
N THR A 316 -10.89 -2.91 8.45
CA THR A 316 -11.43 -1.56 8.55
C THR A 316 -11.40 -0.87 7.20
N LEU A 317 -12.54 -0.32 6.77
CA LEU A 317 -12.64 0.56 5.61
C LEU A 317 -12.75 2.00 6.09
N ASP A 318 -11.72 2.83 5.85
CA ASP A 318 -11.70 4.27 6.18
C ASP A 318 -11.94 5.09 4.90
N VAL A 319 -13.15 5.62 4.74
CA VAL A 319 -13.55 6.34 3.52
C VAL A 319 -13.52 7.84 3.76
N ALA A 320 -12.57 8.54 3.15
CA ALA A 320 -12.56 9.99 2.98
C ALA A 320 -12.97 10.43 1.56
N GLY A 321 -12.78 9.55 0.56
CA GLY A 321 -13.22 9.73 -0.83
C GLY A 321 -14.59 9.11 -1.08
N THR A 322 -14.68 8.24 -2.09
CA THR A 322 -15.93 7.57 -2.48
C THR A 322 -15.83 6.05 -2.48
N ALA A 323 -16.90 5.36 -2.14
CA ALA A 323 -17.01 3.90 -2.31
C ALA A 323 -18.40 3.49 -2.86
N GLY A 324 -18.45 2.29 -3.44
CA GLY A 324 -19.70 1.63 -3.82
C GLY A 324 -20.53 1.21 -2.59
N ASN A 325 -21.32 0.16 -2.75
CA ASN A 325 -22.10 -0.39 -1.64
C ASN A 325 -21.16 -1.01 -0.60
N VAL A 326 -21.44 -0.82 0.69
CA VAL A 326 -20.64 -1.39 1.77
C VAL A 326 -21.51 -2.31 2.65
N GLN A 327 -21.03 -3.54 2.86
CA GLN A 327 -21.58 -4.47 3.84
C GLN A 327 -20.56 -4.70 4.96
N LEU A 328 -20.98 -4.48 6.21
CA LEU A 328 -20.19 -4.76 7.40
C LEU A 328 -20.61 -6.09 7.98
N ASN A 329 -19.70 -7.06 7.98
CA ASN A 329 -19.89 -8.35 8.62
C ASN A 329 -19.34 -8.32 10.05
N ASN A 330 -19.55 -9.41 10.80
CA ASN A 330 -19.07 -9.54 12.17
C ASN A 330 -17.57 -9.21 12.29
N GLY A 331 -17.25 -8.24 13.15
CA GLY A 331 -15.90 -7.74 13.40
C GLY A 331 -15.32 -6.82 12.32
N GLY A 332 -16.11 -6.42 11.33
CA GLY A 332 -15.72 -5.44 10.30
C GLY A 332 -16.15 -4.03 10.66
N THR A 333 -15.28 -3.04 10.41
CA THR A 333 -15.53 -1.63 10.76
C THR A 333 -15.53 -0.74 9.53
N LEU A 334 -16.51 0.17 9.42
CA LEU A 334 -16.50 1.28 8.47
C LEU A 334 -16.38 2.60 9.21
N LYS A 335 -15.47 3.45 8.74
CA LYS A 335 -15.24 4.79 9.27
C LYS A 335 -14.92 5.81 8.19
N GLY A 336 -14.65 7.04 8.61
CA GLY A 336 -14.32 8.16 7.75
C GLY A 336 -15.52 9.06 7.44
N SER A 337 -15.28 10.16 6.74
CA SER A 337 -16.27 11.22 6.47
C SER A 337 -16.63 11.38 4.99
N GLY A 338 -16.29 10.38 4.17
CA GLY A 338 -16.53 10.35 2.73
C GLY A 338 -17.97 10.01 2.35
N THR A 339 -18.14 9.52 1.13
CA THR A 339 -19.45 9.13 0.56
C THR A 339 -19.45 7.67 0.11
N ILE A 340 -20.46 6.90 0.50
CA ILE A 340 -20.68 5.54 0.03
C ILE A 340 -22.04 5.39 -0.65
N SER A 341 -22.19 4.41 -1.54
CA SER A 341 -23.41 4.30 -2.36
C SER A 341 -24.60 3.70 -1.60
N ALA A 342 -24.35 2.76 -0.69
CA ALA A 342 -25.34 2.17 0.21
C ALA A 342 -24.62 1.49 1.37
N LEU A 343 -25.31 1.31 2.50
CA LEU A 343 -24.74 0.69 3.69
C LEU A 343 -25.64 -0.42 4.23
N THR A 344 -25.04 -1.56 4.58
CA THR A 344 -25.68 -2.56 5.45
C THR A 344 -24.77 -2.85 6.63
N VAL A 345 -25.27 -2.60 7.84
CA VAL A 345 -24.59 -2.95 9.09
C VAL A 345 -25.20 -4.26 9.57
N ALA A 346 -24.49 -5.38 9.33
CA ALA A 346 -24.94 -6.71 9.76
C ALA A 346 -24.58 -6.98 11.22
N SER A 347 -25.04 -8.11 11.74
CA SER A 347 -24.74 -8.55 13.11
C SER A 347 -23.22 -8.59 13.35
N GLY A 348 -22.78 -7.87 14.38
CA GLY A 348 -21.37 -7.72 14.76
C GLY A 348 -20.55 -6.76 13.90
N GLY A 349 -21.13 -6.15 12.86
CA GLY A 349 -20.48 -5.08 12.09
C GLY A 349 -20.55 -3.74 12.81
N THR A 350 -19.55 -2.88 12.63
CA THR A 350 -19.43 -1.60 13.34
C THR A 350 -19.35 -0.41 12.39
N LEU A 351 -20.31 0.51 12.52
CA LEU A 351 -20.29 1.82 11.88
C LEU A 351 -19.68 2.84 12.86
N ALA A 352 -18.63 3.55 12.46
CA ALA A 352 -17.95 4.58 13.25
C ALA A 352 -17.62 5.80 12.36
N PRO A 353 -18.59 6.68 12.05
CA PRO A 353 -18.39 7.83 11.18
C PRO A 353 -17.20 8.68 11.61
N GLY A 354 -16.51 9.28 10.64
CA GLY A 354 -15.38 10.17 10.90
C GLY A 354 -14.06 9.47 11.28
N ASN A 355 -13.13 10.28 11.77
CA ASN A 355 -11.84 9.88 12.32
C ASN A 355 -11.75 10.55 13.70
N SER A 356 -12.52 10.04 14.66
CA SER A 356 -13.22 10.84 15.69
C SER A 356 -14.51 11.44 15.12
N THR A 357 -15.12 12.43 15.79
CA THR A 357 -16.41 12.99 15.39
C THR A 357 -16.46 13.39 13.92
N GLY A 358 -17.51 12.99 13.19
CA GLY A 358 -17.65 13.30 11.77
C GLY A 358 -19.01 12.98 11.17
N ILE A 359 -19.17 13.32 9.89
CA ILE A 359 -20.35 12.93 9.10
C ILE A 359 -19.92 11.94 8.03
N LEU A 360 -20.49 10.74 8.05
CA LEU A 360 -20.41 9.81 6.92
C LEU A 360 -21.63 10.00 6.03
N ASN A 361 -21.42 10.06 4.71
CA ASN A 361 -22.48 10.18 3.72
C ASN A 361 -22.74 8.82 3.08
N THR A 362 -24.00 8.42 2.96
CA THR A 362 -24.39 7.14 2.37
C THR A 362 -25.65 7.30 1.51
N GLY A 363 -25.87 6.43 0.53
CA GLY A 363 -27.23 6.18 0.04
C GLY A 363 -28.03 5.32 1.02
N SER A 364 -29.04 4.59 0.52
CA SER A 364 -29.92 3.79 1.36
C SER A 364 -29.16 2.89 2.34
N THR A 365 -29.61 2.88 3.59
CA THR A 365 -28.94 2.22 4.71
C THR A 365 -29.85 1.21 5.37
N THR A 366 -29.29 0.06 5.75
CA THR A 366 -29.98 -0.96 6.53
C THR A 366 -29.24 -1.25 7.84
N PHE A 367 -29.96 -1.10 8.96
CA PHE A 367 -29.52 -1.53 10.29
C PHE A 367 -30.15 -2.90 10.61
N LEU A 368 -29.33 -3.96 10.58
CA LEU A 368 -29.76 -5.31 10.95
C LEU A 368 -29.59 -5.53 12.45
N GLY A 369 -30.34 -6.48 13.02
CA GLY A 369 -30.17 -6.84 14.43
C GLY A 369 -28.74 -7.26 14.76
N GLY A 370 -28.24 -6.79 15.90
CA GLY A 370 -26.88 -7.04 16.39
C GLY A 370 -25.77 -6.23 15.71
N GLY A 371 -26.09 -5.33 14.79
CA GLY A 371 -25.12 -4.36 14.27
C GLY A 371 -24.81 -3.27 15.31
N ASN A 372 -23.67 -2.59 15.17
CA ASN A 372 -23.19 -1.57 16.11
C ASN A 372 -22.99 -0.23 15.41
N TYR A 373 -23.29 0.85 16.11
CA TYR A 373 -22.93 2.22 15.77
C TYR A 373 -22.16 2.83 16.94
N ASP A 374 -20.86 3.00 16.75
CA ASP A 374 -19.96 3.76 17.62
C ASP A 374 -20.24 5.25 17.39
N TRP A 375 -20.94 5.87 18.33
CA TRP A 375 -21.32 7.28 18.26
C TRP A 375 -20.49 8.09 19.26
N GLU A 376 -19.60 8.92 18.74
CA GLU A 376 -18.72 9.78 19.52
C GLU A 376 -19.32 11.18 19.74
N ILE A 377 -19.08 11.75 20.93
CA ILE A 377 -19.44 13.12 21.29
C ILE A 377 -18.38 13.76 22.20
N ASP A 378 -18.01 15.00 21.90
CA ASP A 378 -17.04 15.76 22.71
C ASP A 378 -17.67 16.93 23.50
N THR A 379 -18.83 17.43 23.08
CA THR A 379 -19.43 18.68 23.59
C THR A 379 -20.95 18.65 23.53
N PHE A 380 -21.59 18.85 24.68
CA PHE A 380 -23.05 18.97 24.85
C PHE A 380 -23.51 20.44 24.77
N GLY A 381 -24.82 20.65 24.57
CA GLY A 381 -25.47 21.95 24.80
C GLY A 381 -25.06 23.07 23.82
N GLY A 382 -25.13 22.81 22.51
CA GLY A 382 -24.84 23.80 21.46
C GLY A 382 -23.68 23.45 20.53
N GLY A 383 -23.19 22.21 20.56
CA GLY A 383 -22.21 21.72 19.58
C GLY A 383 -22.77 21.63 18.15
N VAL A 384 -21.88 21.40 17.19
CA VAL A 384 -22.16 21.31 15.76
C VAL A 384 -22.08 19.84 15.30
N VAL A 385 -23.11 19.38 14.58
CA VAL A 385 -23.13 18.03 14.00
C VAL A 385 -21.90 17.78 13.12
N GLY A 386 -21.26 16.63 13.28
CA GLY A 386 -20.06 16.27 12.52
C GLY A 386 -18.78 16.96 12.96
N THR A 387 -18.85 17.89 13.92
CA THR A 387 -17.68 18.53 14.55
C THR A 387 -17.59 18.18 16.02
N ASN A 388 -18.73 18.09 16.72
CA ASN A 388 -18.78 17.77 18.14
C ASN A 388 -19.42 16.43 18.43
N TRP A 389 -20.11 15.84 17.47
CA TRP A 389 -20.62 14.48 17.56
C TRP A 389 -20.82 13.85 16.19
N ASP A 390 -20.88 12.53 16.15
CA ASP A 390 -21.05 11.77 14.91
C ASP A 390 -22.44 11.86 14.30
N SER A 391 -22.49 11.78 12.98
CA SER A 391 -23.76 11.62 12.28
C SER A 391 -23.63 10.81 11.00
N LEU A 392 -24.73 10.15 10.65
CA LEU A 392 -24.91 9.48 9.36
C LEU A 392 -25.89 10.28 8.49
N ASN A 393 -25.40 10.80 7.37
CA ASN A 393 -26.23 11.46 6.37
C ASN A 393 -26.63 10.48 5.26
N ILE A 394 -27.92 10.18 5.15
CA ILE A 394 -28.47 9.13 4.29
C ILE A 394 -29.26 9.77 3.13
N ALA A 395 -28.67 9.77 1.94
CA ALA A 395 -29.31 10.13 0.68
C ALA A 395 -30.19 8.97 0.14
N GLY A 396 -31.13 8.51 0.95
CA GLY A 396 -32.01 7.38 0.67
C GLY A 396 -32.88 7.03 1.88
N ASP A 397 -33.36 5.80 1.91
CA ASP A 397 -34.13 5.27 3.05
C ASP A 397 -33.20 4.74 4.15
N LEU A 398 -33.63 4.86 5.41
CA LEU A 398 -33.09 4.07 6.52
C LEU A 398 -34.07 2.95 6.87
N THR A 399 -33.65 1.71 6.66
CA THR A 399 -34.42 0.52 7.05
C THR A 399 -33.88 -0.07 8.34
N ILE A 400 -34.68 -0.07 9.39
CA ILE A 400 -34.35 -0.71 10.67
C ILE A 400 -34.99 -2.10 10.67
N SER A 401 -34.18 -3.14 10.55
CA SER A 401 -34.62 -4.55 10.62
C SER A 401 -34.29 -5.21 11.97
N ALA A 402 -33.62 -4.47 12.87
CA ALA A 402 -33.45 -4.87 14.26
C ALA A 402 -34.80 -4.93 14.99
N ASN A 403 -34.86 -5.73 16.05
CA ASN A 403 -36.06 -5.91 16.87
C ASN A 403 -35.67 -6.26 18.32
N SER A 404 -36.65 -6.44 19.19
CA SER A 404 -36.39 -6.73 20.62
C SER A 404 -35.67 -8.05 20.89
N GLY A 405 -35.67 -9.00 19.94
CA GLY A 405 -34.94 -10.26 20.04
C GLY A 405 -33.49 -10.18 19.53
N SER A 406 -33.18 -9.17 18.70
CA SER A 406 -31.84 -8.89 18.19
C SER A 406 -31.73 -7.39 17.93
N GLN A 407 -31.31 -6.64 18.95
CA GLN A 407 -31.29 -5.18 18.93
C GLN A 407 -30.09 -4.65 18.15
N PHE A 408 -30.24 -3.49 17.52
CA PHE A 408 -29.12 -2.70 17.02
C PHE A 408 -28.48 -1.95 18.19
N ILE A 409 -27.16 -1.93 18.27
CA ILE A 409 -26.44 -1.37 19.41
C ILE A 409 -25.94 0.02 19.03
N ILE A 410 -26.16 0.99 19.91
CA ILE A 410 -25.56 2.31 19.82
C ILE A 410 -24.62 2.46 21.01
N ASP A 411 -23.32 2.51 20.72
CA ASP A 411 -22.28 2.74 21.72
C ASP A 411 -22.08 4.25 21.87
N VAL A 412 -22.36 4.76 23.06
CA VAL A 412 -22.18 6.18 23.40
C VAL A 412 -20.78 6.38 23.94
N ILE A 413 -19.96 7.14 23.20
CA ILE A 413 -18.55 7.35 23.49
C ILE A 413 -18.32 8.84 23.76
N SER A 414 -17.87 9.20 24.96
CA SER A 414 -17.52 10.58 25.27
C SER A 414 -16.04 10.85 25.06
N LEU A 415 -15.73 11.99 24.43
CA LEU A 415 -14.38 12.43 24.11
C LEU A 415 -14.05 13.75 24.80
N LEU A 416 -12.75 14.03 24.96
CA LEU A 416 -12.24 15.36 25.28
C LEU A 416 -12.22 16.23 24.01
N SER A 417 -12.89 17.38 24.05
CA SER A 417 -12.98 18.32 22.91
C SER A 417 -11.65 18.93 22.44
N SER A 418 -10.57 18.76 23.21
CA SER A 418 -9.25 19.25 22.86
C SER A 418 -8.36 18.24 22.14
N THR A 419 -8.70 16.94 22.20
CA THR A 419 -7.80 15.87 21.75
C THR A 419 -8.51 14.72 21.04
N ASP A 420 -9.84 14.70 21.03
CA ASP A 420 -10.68 13.62 20.52
C ASP A 420 -10.32 12.24 21.10
N THR A 421 -9.78 12.24 22.32
CA THR A 421 -9.50 11.01 23.09
C THR A 421 -10.60 10.77 24.11
N ALA A 422 -10.77 9.51 24.51
CA ALA A 422 -11.79 9.14 25.49
C ALA A 422 -11.67 9.96 26.79
N GLY A 423 -12.76 10.57 27.21
CA GLY A 423 -12.80 11.40 28.42
C GLY A 423 -14.15 12.03 28.66
N LEU A 424 -14.19 13.00 29.59
CA LEU A 424 -15.42 13.72 29.92
C LEU A 424 -15.76 14.70 28.81
N ALA A 425 -16.90 14.47 28.14
CA ALA A 425 -17.44 15.42 27.18
C ALA A 425 -17.80 16.73 27.89
N SER A 426 -17.53 17.84 27.22
CA SER A 426 -17.76 19.18 27.73
C SER A 426 -19.25 19.47 27.87
N ASN A 427 -19.63 20.30 28.84
CA ASN A 427 -20.97 20.85 29.02
C ASN A 427 -22.11 19.84 29.26
N PHE A 428 -21.79 18.56 29.55
CA PHE A 428 -22.80 17.62 29.98
C PHE A 428 -23.36 18.01 31.35
N SER A 429 -24.69 18.01 31.47
CA SER A 429 -25.43 18.26 32.70
C SER A 429 -26.47 17.16 32.87
N ASP A 430 -26.33 16.40 33.97
CA ASP A 430 -27.21 15.26 34.30
C ASP A 430 -28.69 15.64 34.40
N GLY A 431 -28.98 16.88 34.82
CA GLY A 431 -30.34 17.40 34.98
C GLY A 431 -30.96 17.97 33.70
N THR A 432 -30.33 17.79 32.54
CA THR A 432 -30.75 18.38 31.27
C THR A 432 -31.09 17.29 30.25
N ASN A 433 -32.20 17.45 29.54
CA ASN A 433 -32.55 16.55 28.43
C ASN A 433 -31.74 16.91 27.19
N TYR A 434 -31.26 15.90 26.47
CA TYR A 434 -30.54 16.06 25.20
C TYR A 434 -31.16 15.20 24.10
N SER A 435 -31.04 15.66 22.85
CA SER A 435 -31.47 14.93 21.65
C SER A 435 -30.51 15.24 20.52
N PHE A 436 -29.93 14.21 19.93
CA PHE A 436 -28.94 14.30 18.85
C PHE A 436 -29.41 13.53 17.64
N ALA A 437 -29.48 14.17 16.47
CA ALA A 437 -29.77 13.49 15.22
C ALA A 437 -28.54 12.67 14.78
N ILE A 438 -28.52 11.39 15.13
CA ILE A 438 -27.39 10.49 14.85
C ILE A 438 -27.47 9.91 13.44
N ALA A 439 -28.67 9.86 12.84
CA ALA A 439 -28.84 9.54 11.44
C ALA A 439 -29.99 10.37 10.86
N THR A 440 -29.80 10.92 9.66
CA THR A 440 -30.83 11.68 8.94
C THR A 440 -30.99 11.13 7.53
N ALA A 441 -32.22 10.77 7.16
CA ALA A 441 -32.58 10.21 5.87
C ALA A 441 -33.35 11.23 5.01
N SER A 442 -32.96 11.37 3.74
CA SER A 442 -33.76 12.13 2.77
C SER A 442 -35.06 11.37 2.40
N GLY A 443 -34.98 10.04 2.39
CA GLY A 443 -36.10 9.11 2.23
C GLY A 443 -36.85 8.83 3.53
N THR A 444 -37.44 7.66 3.65
CA THR A 444 -38.20 7.21 4.82
C THR A 444 -37.29 6.54 5.86
N ILE A 445 -37.61 6.72 7.14
CA ILE A 445 -37.13 5.82 8.19
C ILE A 445 -38.23 4.81 8.47
N SER A 446 -37.95 3.52 8.25
CA SER A 446 -38.92 2.43 8.41
C SER A 446 -38.45 1.40 9.44
N GLY A 447 -39.41 0.70 10.07
CA GLY A 447 -39.13 -0.35 11.06
C GLY A 447 -38.73 0.15 12.45
N TYR A 448 -38.80 1.45 12.71
CA TYR A 448 -38.45 2.01 14.02
C TYR A 448 -39.34 1.47 15.14
N ALA A 449 -38.70 0.93 16.17
CA ALA A 449 -39.27 0.72 17.50
C ALA A 449 -38.18 0.98 18.53
N ALA A 450 -38.50 1.66 19.64
CA ALA A 450 -37.49 2.00 20.66
C ALA A 450 -36.79 0.75 21.24
N ASN A 451 -37.54 -0.35 21.39
CA ASN A 451 -37.00 -1.63 21.86
C ASN A 451 -36.20 -2.41 20.79
N ALA A 452 -36.09 -1.92 19.57
CA ALA A 452 -35.17 -2.45 18.56
C ALA A 452 -33.72 -2.00 18.79
N PHE A 453 -33.50 -1.07 19.74
CA PHE A 453 -32.19 -0.51 20.04
C PHE A 453 -31.75 -0.85 21.46
N SER A 454 -30.45 -1.13 21.61
CA SER A 454 -29.76 -1.18 22.90
C SER A 454 -28.77 -0.03 22.95
N ILE A 455 -28.83 0.79 23.99
CA ILE A 455 -27.84 1.85 24.19
C ILE A 455 -26.78 1.34 25.16
N ASN A 456 -25.55 1.24 24.69
CA ASN A 456 -24.42 0.91 25.53
C ASN A 456 -23.66 2.19 25.90
N THR A 457 -23.50 2.43 27.19
CA THR A 457 -22.83 3.62 27.73
C THR A 457 -21.52 3.28 28.43
N SER A 458 -20.96 2.10 28.22
CA SER A 458 -19.72 1.69 28.88
C SER A 458 -18.52 2.60 28.58
N ALA A 459 -18.55 3.30 27.43
CA ALA A 459 -17.54 4.25 27.00
C ALA A 459 -17.93 5.73 27.24
N PHE A 460 -19.08 5.97 27.87
CA PHE A 460 -19.52 7.31 28.25
C PHE A 460 -19.06 7.62 29.68
N GLN A 461 -18.11 8.54 29.83
CA GLN A 461 -17.43 8.80 31.10
C GLN A 461 -18.11 9.84 31.98
N ASN A 462 -18.97 10.70 31.42
CA ASN A 462 -19.70 11.66 32.22
C ASN A 462 -20.67 10.92 33.17
N SER A 463 -20.69 11.30 34.44
CA SER A 463 -21.63 10.70 35.42
C SER A 463 -23.06 11.12 35.12
N PHE A 464 -23.99 10.17 35.14
CA PHE A 464 -25.41 10.43 34.87
C PHE A 464 -26.32 9.54 35.73
N THR A 465 -27.55 9.99 35.94
CA THR A 465 -28.63 9.28 36.65
C THR A 465 -29.88 9.07 35.81
N GLY A 466 -30.00 9.79 34.70
CA GLY A 466 -31.08 9.66 33.73
C GLY A 466 -30.94 8.44 32.83
N THR A 467 -31.70 8.45 31.73
CA THR A 467 -31.80 7.31 30.82
C THR A 467 -31.49 7.72 29.39
N TRP A 468 -30.72 6.87 28.71
CA TRP A 468 -30.51 6.98 27.28
C TRP A 468 -31.55 6.16 26.52
N GLY A 469 -31.91 6.62 25.33
CA GLY A 469 -32.85 5.93 24.45
C GLY A 469 -32.86 6.53 23.05
N THR A 470 -33.76 6.06 22.20
CA THR A 470 -33.94 6.61 20.85
C THR A 470 -35.31 7.23 20.67
N SER A 471 -35.43 8.15 19.72
CA SER A 471 -36.71 8.64 19.20
C SER A 471 -36.62 8.93 17.70
N LEU A 472 -37.78 9.13 17.06
CA LEU A 472 -37.82 9.74 15.74
C LEU A 472 -38.15 11.22 15.86
N SER A 473 -37.60 12.03 14.96
CA SER A 473 -38.05 13.41 14.76
C SER A 473 -39.51 13.45 14.29
N ASN A 474 -40.17 14.60 14.50
CA ASN A 474 -41.58 14.79 14.16
C ASN A 474 -41.89 14.60 12.67
N ASP A 475 -40.92 14.87 11.79
CA ASP A 475 -41.03 14.66 10.35
C ASP A 475 -40.67 13.22 9.91
N GLY A 476 -40.24 12.36 10.85
CA GLY A 476 -39.84 10.99 10.59
C GLY A 476 -38.54 10.85 9.79
N LYS A 477 -37.72 11.92 9.73
CA LYS A 477 -36.50 11.98 8.91
C LYS A 477 -35.20 11.76 9.68
N SER A 478 -35.21 11.87 11.01
CA SER A 478 -34.03 11.66 11.84
C SER A 478 -34.28 10.63 12.92
N LEU A 479 -33.34 9.68 13.05
CA LEU A 479 -33.18 8.86 14.24
C LEU A 479 -32.38 9.68 15.25
N ASN A 480 -33.00 9.94 16.40
CA ASN A 480 -32.39 10.71 17.46
C ASN A 480 -31.90 9.77 18.57
N LEU A 481 -30.67 9.98 19.04
CA LEU A 481 -30.22 9.50 20.34
C LEU A 481 -30.62 10.54 21.39
N THR A 482 -31.31 10.09 22.42
CA THR A 482 -31.88 10.97 23.46
C THR A 482 -31.34 10.61 24.82
N TYR A 483 -31.06 11.62 25.62
CA TYR A 483 -30.84 11.50 27.05
C TYR A 483 -31.98 12.21 27.80
N THR A 484 -32.66 11.50 28.69
CA THR A 484 -33.74 12.03 29.53
C THR A 484 -33.26 12.07 30.98
N ALA A 485 -33.16 13.27 31.53
CA ALA A 485 -32.77 13.49 32.92
C ALA A 485 -33.73 12.77 33.87
N ALA A 486 -33.19 12.25 34.98
CA ALA A 486 -34.01 11.67 36.03
C ALA A 486 -34.97 12.74 36.58
N THR A 487 -36.25 12.40 36.71
CA THR A 487 -37.19 13.28 37.40
C THR A 487 -36.74 13.41 38.84
N ALA A 488 -36.53 14.64 39.33
CA ALA A 488 -36.19 14.86 40.73
C ALA A 488 -37.22 14.14 41.62
N ILE A 489 -36.75 13.18 42.42
CA ILE A 489 -37.55 12.65 43.53
C ILE A 489 -37.71 13.85 44.47
N PRO A 490 -38.93 14.32 44.77
CA PRO A 490 -39.10 15.40 45.73
C PRO A 490 -38.47 14.95 47.04
N GLU A 491 -37.43 15.64 47.51
CA GLU A 491 -36.97 15.41 48.86
C GLU A 491 -38.18 15.61 49.79
N PRO A 492 -38.43 14.72 50.76
CA PRO A 492 -39.44 14.99 51.77
C PRO A 492 -39.02 16.29 52.43
N THR A 493 -39.73 17.38 52.11
CA THR A 493 -39.43 18.70 52.66
C THR A 493 -39.22 18.56 54.16
N SER A 494 -38.14 19.12 54.69
CA SER A 494 -37.74 18.99 56.09
C SER A 494 -38.87 19.38 57.06
N SER A 495 -39.86 20.15 56.59
CA SER A 495 -41.13 20.45 57.25
C SER A 495 -41.97 19.21 57.58
N LEU A 496 -42.02 18.17 56.74
CA LEU A 496 -42.77 16.94 57.00
C LEU A 496 -42.09 16.06 58.08
N LEU A 497 -40.75 16.04 58.08
CA LEU A 497 -39.93 15.42 59.14
C LEU A 497 -39.96 16.23 60.46
N LEU A 498 -40.07 17.56 60.38
CA LEU A 498 -40.20 18.42 61.56
C LEU A 498 -41.61 18.35 62.19
N LEU A 499 -42.67 18.27 61.38
CA LEU A 499 -44.06 18.13 61.85
C LEU A 499 -44.31 16.77 62.50
N THR A 500 -43.72 15.70 61.97
CA THR A 500 -43.80 14.36 62.58
C THR A 500 -42.99 14.28 63.88
N SER A 501 -41.79 14.87 63.94
CA SER A 501 -40.99 14.90 65.18
C SER A 501 -41.60 15.81 66.27
N LEU A 502 -42.20 16.95 65.93
CA LEU A 502 -42.96 17.80 66.86
C LEU A 502 -44.27 17.14 67.33
N GLY A 503 -44.96 16.41 66.46
CA GLY A 503 -46.13 15.60 66.81
C GLY A 503 -45.83 14.49 67.82
N LEU A 504 -44.71 13.77 67.63
CA LEU A 504 -44.24 12.76 68.57
C LEU A 504 -43.74 13.37 69.91
N LEU A 505 -43.10 14.55 69.90
CA LEU A 505 -42.73 15.26 71.14
C LEU A 505 -43.95 15.81 71.90
N GLY A 506 -44.98 16.28 71.18
CA GLY A 506 -46.24 16.75 71.75
C GLY A 506 -47.05 15.64 72.43
N LEU A 507 -47.09 14.45 71.81
CA LEU A 507 -47.70 13.26 72.40
C LEU A 507 -46.92 12.76 73.62
N ARG A 508 -45.58 12.83 73.61
CA ARG A 508 -44.75 12.43 74.77
C ARG A 508 -44.94 13.34 75.99
N ARG A 509 -45.17 14.64 75.80
CA ARG A 509 -45.46 15.58 76.91
C ARG A 509 -46.84 15.38 77.55
N ARG A 510 -47.82 14.80 76.84
CA ARG A 510 -49.18 14.58 77.38
C ARG A 510 -49.28 13.36 78.31
N PHE A 511 -48.33 12.42 78.26
CA PHE A 511 -48.32 11.21 79.10
C PHE A 511 -47.54 11.32 80.42
N PHE A 512 -46.83 12.43 80.68
CA PHE A 512 -46.01 12.62 81.90
C PHE A 512 -46.54 13.68 82.90
N ARG A 513 -47.80 14.12 82.78
CA ARG A 513 -48.47 14.89 83.85
C ARG A 513 -49.42 13.97 84.64
N LYS A 514 -48.89 13.34 85.68
CA LYS A 514 -49.62 12.88 86.87
C LYS A 514 -48.80 13.23 88.10
#